data_AF-A0A1L0DP57-F1
#
_entry.id   AF-A0A1L0DP57-F1
#
_cell.length_a   1.000
_cell.length_b   1.000
_cell.length_c   1.000
_cell.angle_alpha   90.00
_cell.angle_beta   90.00
_cell.angle_gamma   90.00
#
_symmetry.space_group_name_H-M   'P 1'
#
loop_
_entity.id
_entity.type
_entity.pdbx_description
1 polymer ?
#
loop_
_entity_poly.entity_id
_entity_poly.type
_entity_poly.pdbx_seq_one_letter_code
_entity_poly.pdbx_strand_id
1 'polypeptide(L)'
;MKLKLRTQSTETLKTCLSQISNVRKFVVLRFSPEQLLAILINGSSINQEPQVWCKLRMLSIFSEIEIQSLRDNVILLEINIELLLQTLRNFDKANSHDLSIRLQRKESSGGTTGGGSRTASLALYYSDVTVNGSTINHTFRIPVKILKGNSEMLQEPELPRVDLMMRLPNEFSATYKRLDKFKKSLPGDLVTIQASRRHGGYLGFVLQEDGKFKVTIRWNDKLDVQKPQAGLDSDSLRAAALNDSTDEVDESDESEDKEITVRLKDWKMAAKIVSTCKTIIFLMCHNEACVIHCLLDDSDDVEMIYYIGGVRIREGDEY
;
A
#
# COMPACT_ATOMS: atom_id res chain seq x y z
N MET A 1 14.03 2.81 -24.48
CA MET A 1 13.21 2.36 -23.34
C MET A 1 12.21 1.36 -23.90
N LYS A 2 12.26 0.12 -23.41
CA LYS A 2 11.40 -0.98 -23.83
C LYS A 2 10.85 -1.65 -22.57
N LEU A 3 9.54 -1.86 -22.55
CA LEU A 3 8.85 -2.65 -21.55
C LEU A 3 7.93 -3.58 -22.33
N LYS A 4 8.13 -4.89 -22.20
CA LYS A 4 7.26 -5.92 -22.74
C LYS A 4 7.13 -7.01 -21.69
N LEU A 5 5.90 -7.24 -21.26
CA LEU A 5 5.56 -8.24 -20.26
C LEU A 5 4.50 -9.18 -20.84
N ARG A 6 4.52 -10.44 -20.42
CA ARG A 6 3.41 -11.39 -20.59
C ARG A 6 2.97 -11.87 -19.21
N THR A 7 1.70 -11.73 -18.89
CA THR A 7 1.18 -12.14 -17.58
C THR A 7 1.04 -13.67 -17.52
N GLN A 8 1.28 -14.24 -16.34
CA GLN A 8 0.86 -15.60 -15.99
C GLN A 8 -0.23 -15.59 -14.92
N SER A 9 -0.25 -14.58 -14.03
CA SER A 9 -1.28 -14.40 -12.99
C SER A 9 -1.82 -12.98 -13.04
N THR A 10 -2.98 -12.79 -13.67
CA THR A 10 -3.68 -11.49 -13.65
C THR A 10 -4.42 -11.25 -12.34
N GLU A 11 -4.76 -12.32 -11.62
CA GLU A 11 -5.49 -12.25 -10.35
C GLU A 11 -4.67 -11.54 -9.28
N THR A 12 -3.42 -11.95 -9.07
CA THR A 12 -2.53 -11.32 -8.09
C THR A 12 -2.40 -9.82 -8.38
N LEU A 13 -2.11 -9.46 -9.64
CA LEU A 13 -2.00 -8.06 -10.06
C LEU A 13 -3.31 -7.29 -9.82
N LYS A 14 -4.45 -7.82 -10.26
CA LYS A 14 -5.77 -7.20 -10.10
C LYS A 14 -6.13 -7.00 -8.63
N THR A 15 -5.93 -8.03 -7.80
CA THR A 15 -6.21 -7.99 -6.36
C THR A 15 -5.40 -6.89 -5.71
N CYS A 16 -4.08 -6.86 -5.91
CA CYS A 16 -3.17 -5.85 -5.35
C CYS A 16 -3.55 -4.44 -5.78
N LEU A 17 -3.67 -4.22 -7.09
CA LEU A 17 -4.01 -2.91 -7.64
C LEU A 17 -5.39 -2.44 -7.15
N SER A 18 -6.34 -3.35 -6.94
CA SER A 18 -7.66 -3.00 -6.43
C SER A 18 -7.64 -2.60 -4.95
N GLN A 19 -6.72 -3.13 -4.14
CA GLN A 19 -6.59 -2.71 -2.75
C GLN A 19 -6.10 -1.27 -2.65
N ILE A 20 -5.04 -0.95 -3.39
CA ILE A 20 -4.41 0.37 -3.34
C ILE A 20 -5.21 1.45 -4.09
N SER A 21 -6.08 1.08 -5.04
CA SER A 21 -6.91 2.05 -5.78
C SER A 21 -7.87 2.86 -4.90
N ASN A 22 -8.21 2.34 -3.71
CA ASN A 22 -9.04 3.05 -2.73
C ASN A 22 -8.32 4.23 -2.08
N VAL A 23 -6.99 4.18 -2.04
CA VAL A 23 -6.17 5.23 -1.43
C VAL A 23 -5.97 6.35 -2.45
N ARG A 24 -5.50 6.00 -3.67
CA ARG A 24 -5.35 6.95 -4.79
C ARG A 24 -5.58 6.29 -6.14
N LYS A 25 -6.09 7.09 -7.07
CA LYS A 25 -6.31 6.69 -8.48
C LYS A 25 -5.04 6.77 -9.33
N PHE A 26 -4.17 7.73 -9.06
CA PHE A 26 -2.89 7.86 -9.76
C PHE A 26 -1.79 7.26 -8.90
N VAL A 27 -0.99 6.40 -9.52
CA VAL A 27 0.10 5.68 -8.86
C VAL A 27 1.35 5.76 -9.73
N VAL A 28 2.51 5.67 -9.10
CA VAL A 28 3.78 5.49 -9.80
C VAL A 28 4.10 4.01 -9.85
N LEU A 29 4.21 3.45 -11.04
CA LEU A 29 4.73 2.10 -11.25
C LEU A 29 6.21 2.19 -11.59
N ARG A 30 7.03 1.52 -10.78
CA ARG A 30 8.45 1.30 -11.00
C ARG A 30 8.67 -0.16 -11.38
N PHE A 31 9.04 -0.38 -12.63
CA PHE A 31 9.41 -1.70 -13.15
C PHE A 31 10.93 -1.88 -13.06
N SER A 32 11.37 -2.92 -12.39
CA SER A 32 12.73 -3.50 -12.49
C SER A 32 12.64 -4.96 -12.95
N PRO A 33 13.76 -5.60 -13.30
CA PRO A 33 13.77 -7.03 -13.64
C PRO A 33 13.23 -7.92 -12.51
N GLU A 34 13.56 -7.63 -11.24
CA GLU A 34 13.12 -8.46 -10.11
C GLU A 34 11.73 -8.10 -9.58
N GLN A 35 11.37 -6.81 -9.63
CA GLN A 35 10.25 -6.27 -8.85
C GLN A 35 9.41 -5.24 -9.62
N LEU A 36 8.10 -5.33 -9.45
CA LEU A 36 7.16 -4.26 -9.74
C LEU A 36 6.80 -3.57 -8.42
N LEU A 37 7.09 -2.27 -8.35
CA LEU A 37 6.70 -1.41 -7.23
C LEU A 37 5.56 -0.49 -7.66
N ALA A 38 4.43 -0.55 -6.97
CA ALA A 38 3.36 0.44 -7.07
C ALA A 38 3.41 1.37 -5.86
N ILE A 39 3.76 2.63 -6.14
CA ILE A 39 4.07 3.66 -5.14
C ILE A 39 2.95 4.71 -5.17
N LEU A 40 2.34 4.95 -4.01
CA LEU A 40 1.29 5.95 -3.82
C LEU A 40 1.78 7.03 -2.86
N ILE A 41 2.23 8.14 -3.43
CA ILE A 41 2.73 9.29 -2.68
C ILE A 41 2.03 10.55 -3.23
N ASN A 42 1.71 11.49 -2.34
CA ASN A 42 1.42 12.85 -2.78
C ASN A 42 2.70 13.68 -2.79
N GLY A 43 3.19 14.03 -3.98
CA GLY A 43 4.40 14.84 -4.12
C GLY A 43 4.32 16.21 -3.44
N SER A 44 3.12 16.76 -3.20
CA SER A 44 2.96 18.04 -2.49
C SER A 44 2.85 17.93 -0.97
N SER A 45 2.62 16.72 -0.44
CA SER A 45 2.14 16.52 0.93
C SER A 45 2.63 15.19 1.52
N ILE A 46 3.90 14.85 1.27
CA ILE A 46 4.51 13.55 1.64
C ILE A 46 4.27 13.21 3.12
N ASN A 47 4.46 14.17 4.02
CA ASN A 47 4.33 13.94 5.47
C ASN A 47 2.90 14.13 6.01
N GLN A 48 1.95 14.52 5.15
CA GLN A 48 0.60 14.86 5.58
C GLN A 48 -0.44 13.88 5.09
N GLU A 49 -0.13 12.96 4.18
CA GLU A 49 -1.11 12.00 3.68
C GLU A 49 -0.56 10.58 3.75
N PRO A 50 -1.43 9.57 3.82
CA PRO A 50 -0.99 8.19 3.77
C PRO A 50 -0.26 7.85 2.48
N GLN A 51 0.59 6.86 2.64
CA GLN A 51 1.70 6.59 1.77
C GLN A 51 1.77 5.06 1.61
N VAL A 52 1.79 4.54 0.37
CA VAL A 52 1.69 3.08 0.12
C VAL A 52 2.77 2.57 -0.81
N TRP A 53 3.43 1.50 -0.39
CA TRP A 53 4.39 0.73 -1.19
C TRP A 53 3.83 -0.67 -1.36
N CYS A 54 3.38 -0.97 -2.58
CA CYS A 54 2.96 -2.32 -2.95
C CYS A 54 4.07 -2.93 -3.79
N LYS A 55 4.70 -3.97 -3.26
CA LYS A 55 5.83 -4.64 -3.87
C LYS A 55 5.41 -6.01 -4.37
N LEU A 56 5.68 -6.27 -5.64
CA LEU A 56 5.31 -7.53 -6.29
C LEU A 56 6.52 -8.13 -6.99
N ARG A 57 6.79 -9.41 -6.75
CA ARG A 57 7.83 -10.17 -7.45
C ARG A 57 7.42 -10.35 -8.91
N MET A 58 8.29 -9.92 -9.84
CA MET A 58 7.95 -9.92 -11.27
C MET A 58 7.66 -11.33 -11.79
N LEU A 59 8.46 -12.31 -11.37
CA LEU A 59 8.34 -13.70 -11.78
C LEU A 59 7.06 -14.39 -11.26
N SER A 60 6.39 -13.83 -10.27
CA SER A 60 5.13 -14.37 -9.75
C SER A 60 3.93 -13.93 -10.60
N ILE A 61 4.07 -12.82 -11.33
CA ILE A 61 2.99 -12.20 -12.11
C ILE A 61 3.18 -12.37 -13.60
N PHE A 62 4.44 -12.41 -14.07
CA PHE A 62 4.79 -12.40 -15.48
C PHE A 62 5.66 -13.60 -15.86
N SER A 63 5.29 -14.27 -16.96
CA SER A 63 6.05 -15.38 -17.56
C SER A 63 7.13 -14.89 -18.54
N GLU A 64 6.93 -13.74 -19.17
CA GLU A 64 7.94 -13.08 -19.99
C GLU A 64 8.18 -11.66 -19.46
N ILE A 65 9.43 -11.31 -19.18
CA ILE A 65 9.85 -9.99 -18.70
C ILE A 65 10.97 -9.47 -19.60
N GLU A 66 10.68 -8.41 -20.33
CA GLU A 66 11.69 -7.70 -21.13
C GLU A 66 11.64 -6.21 -20.77
N ILE A 67 12.68 -5.77 -20.05
CA ILE A 67 12.85 -4.38 -19.62
C ILE A 67 14.22 -3.90 -20.11
N GLN A 68 14.22 -2.82 -20.89
CA GLN A 68 15.45 -2.17 -21.34
C GLN A 68 15.35 -0.67 -21.12
N SER A 69 16.22 -0.12 -20.28
CA SER A 69 16.26 1.31 -19.94
C SER A 69 17.70 1.75 -19.73
N LEU A 70 18.00 3.01 -20.08
CA LEU A 70 19.33 3.61 -19.84
C LEU A 70 19.58 3.93 -18.35
N ARG A 71 18.70 3.46 -17.46
CA ARG A 71 18.71 3.73 -16.02
C ARG A 71 18.64 2.39 -15.29
N ASP A 72 19.68 1.59 -15.46
CA ASP A 72 19.82 0.27 -14.81
C ASP A 72 18.58 -0.63 -15.00
N ASN A 73 18.02 -0.63 -16.21
CA ASN A 73 16.78 -1.36 -16.52
C ASN A 73 15.59 -1.03 -15.61
N VAL A 74 15.52 0.19 -15.08
CA VAL A 74 14.38 0.71 -14.35
C VAL A 74 13.53 1.62 -15.24
N ILE A 75 12.22 1.41 -15.19
CA ILE A 75 11.22 2.26 -15.86
C ILE A 75 10.22 2.76 -14.82
N LEU A 76 10.10 4.08 -14.71
CA LEU A 76 9.12 4.75 -13.85
C LEU A 76 8.05 5.41 -14.70
N LEU A 77 6.79 5.10 -14.40
CA LEU A 77 5.64 5.71 -15.06
C LEU A 77 4.55 6.04 -14.04
N GLU A 78 3.90 7.18 -14.23
CA GLU A 78 2.68 7.54 -13.51
C GLU A 78 1.47 7.18 -14.37
N ILE A 79 0.48 6.51 -13.77
CA ILE A 79 -0.69 5.95 -14.46
C ILE A 79 -1.94 6.06 -13.58
N ASN A 80 -3.10 6.22 -14.23
CA ASN A 80 -4.39 6.00 -13.57
C ASN A 80 -4.65 4.49 -13.46
N ILE A 81 -4.59 3.97 -12.24
CA ILE A 81 -4.74 2.55 -11.93
C ILE A 81 -6.16 2.02 -12.20
N GLU A 82 -7.20 2.87 -12.19
CA GLU A 82 -8.57 2.45 -12.47
C GLU A 82 -8.73 1.97 -13.92
N LEU A 83 -8.03 2.61 -14.86
CA LEU A 83 -8.02 2.21 -16.27
C LEU A 83 -7.32 0.86 -16.47
N LEU A 84 -6.27 0.61 -15.68
CA LEU A 84 -5.56 -0.67 -15.69
C LEU A 84 -6.46 -1.77 -15.12
N LEU A 85 -7.09 -1.52 -13.97
CA LEU A 85 -8.06 -2.44 -13.36
C LEU A 85 -9.26 -2.74 -14.26
N GLN A 86 -9.80 -1.73 -14.95
CA GLN A 86 -10.87 -1.92 -15.91
C GLN A 86 -10.43 -2.85 -17.05
N THR A 87 -9.22 -2.67 -17.57
CA THR A 87 -8.67 -3.53 -18.62
C THR A 87 -8.47 -4.96 -18.13
N LEU A 88 -7.95 -5.16 -16.92
CA LEU A 88 -7.82 -6.48 -16.30
C LEU A 88 -9.17 -7.18 -16.10
N ARG A 89 -10.20 -6.44 -15.66
CA ARG A 89 -11.57 -6.99 -15.55
C ARG A 89 -12.18 -7.37 -16.90
N ASN A 90 -11.84 -6.65 -17.97
CA ASN A 90 -12.29 -7.00 -19.32
C ASN A 90 -11.56 -8.25 -19.83
N PHE A 91 -10.27 -8.39 -19.52
CA PHE A 91 -9.50 -9.58 -19.81
C PHE A 91 -10.07 -10.81 -19.10
N ASP A 92 -10.35 -10.74 -17.80
CA ASP A 92 -10.90 -11.87 -17.04
C ASP A 92 -12.27 -12.35 -17.55
N LYS A 93 -13.03 -11.46 -18.18
CA LYS A 93 -14.33 -11.80 -18.80
C LYS A 93 -14.17 -12.40 -20.19
N ALA A 94 -13.06 -12.15 -20.85
CA ALA A 94 -12.74 -12.76 -22.13
C ALA A 94 -12.22 -14.18 -21.88
N ASN A 95 -12.50 -15.11 -22.79
CA ASN A 95 -11.94 -16.46 -22.70
C ASN A 95 -10.51 -16.46 -23.25
N SER A 96 -9.66 -15.63 -22.64
CA SER A 96 -8.30 -15.34 -23.07
C SER A 96 -7.29 -15.87 -22.07
N HIS A 97 -6.20 -16.45 -22.57
CA HIS A 97 -5.13 -17.00 -21.74
C HIS A 97 -3.87 -16.13 -21.72
N ASP A 98 -3.79 -15.13 -22.59
CA ASP A 98 -2.57 -14.37 -22.85
C ASP A 98 -2.85 -12.87 -22.81
N LEU A 99 -2.33 -12.20 -21.77
CA LEU A 99 -2.30 -10.75 -21.69
C LEU A 99 -0.85 -10.25 -21.81
N SER A 100 -0.58 -9.49 -22.87
CA SER A 100 0.71 -8.82 -23.09
C SER A 100 0.60 -7.34 -22.76
N ILE A 101 1.53 -6.83 -21.96
CA ILE A 101 1.63 -5.42 -21.56
C ILE A 101 2.88 -4.83 -22.19
N ARG A 102 2.75 -3.69 -22.90
CA ARG A 102 3.87 -3.05 -23.60
C ARG A 102 3.87 -1.55 -23.40
N LEU A 103 5.03 -0.97 -23.17
CA LEU A 103 5.16 0.49 -23.22
C LEU A 103 5.29 0.94 -24.68
N GLN A 104 4.42 1.86 -25.10
CA GLN A 104 4.43 2.44 -26.44
C GLN A 104 4.62 3.95 -26.35
N ARG A 105 5.40 4.48 -27.29
CA ARG A 105 5.48 5.92 -27.53
C ARG A 105 4.41 6.30 -28.54
N LYS A 106 3.62 7.34 -28.27
CA LYS A 106 2.75 7.91 -29.29
C LYS A 106 3.63 8.69 -30.26
N GLU A 107 3.65 8.30 -31.53
CA GLU A 107 4.27 9.13 -32.55
C GLU A 107 3.39 10.36 -32.76
N SER A 108 3.98 11.55 -32.60
CA SER A 108 3.34 12.81 -32.96
C SER A 108 3.26 12.88 -34.48
N SER A 109 2.16 12.39 -35.03
CA SER A 109 1.84 12.49 -36.45
C SER A 109 1.55 13.95 -36.82
N GLY A 110 2.57 14.65 -37.33
CA GLY A 110 2.46 15.88 -38.14
C GLY A 110 2.02 17.16 -37.42
N GLY A 111 2.85 18.21 -37.49
CA GLY A 111 2.41 19.60 -37.29
C GLY A 111 3.13 20.38 -36.18
N THR A 112 4.11 21.18 -36.59
CA THR A 112 4.47 22.53 -36.10
C THR A 112 4.46 22.85 -34.59
N THR A 113 5.69 23.08 -34.09
CA THR A 113 6.07 24.13 -33.11
C THR A 113 5.15 24.33 -31.90
N GLY A 114 5.40 23.53 -30.87
CA GLY A 114 4.98 23.80 -29.49
C GLY A 114 5.54 22.69 -28.60
N GLY A 115 6.19 23.04 -27.48
CA GLY A 115 6.91 22.10 -26.60
C GLY A 115 6.03 20.95 -26.09
N GLY A 116 5.99 19.85 -26.86
CA GLY A 116 5.11 18.73 -26.63
C GLY A 116 5.73 17.70 -25.71
N SER A 117 5.23 17.60 -24.48
CA SER A 117 5.47 16.48 -23.57
C SER A 117 5.32 15.15 -24.34
N ARG A 118 6.36 14.31 -24.33
CA ARG A 118 6.35 13.00 -25.01
C ARG A 118 5.23 12.15 -24.42
N THR A 119 4.12 12.02 -25.14
CA THR A 119 3.00 11.20 -24.68
C THR A 119 3.34 9.71 -24.87
N ALA A 120 3.27 8.94 -23.79
CA ALA A 120 3.48 7.51 -23.79
C ALA A 120 2.19 6.82 -23.37
N SER A 121 2.02 5.55 -23.75
CA SER A 121 0.89 4.73 -23.31
C SER A 121 1.35 3.34 -22.91
N LEU A 122 0.79 2.82 -21.83
CA LEU A 122 0.85 1.41 -21.50
C LEU A 122 -0.23 0.69 -22.30
N ALA A 123 0.18 -0.11 -23.27
CA ALA A 123 -0.70 -0.85 -24.16
C ALA A 123 -0.87 -2.29 -23.65
N LEU A 124 -2.11 -2.74 -23.56
CA LEU A 124 -2.49 -4.09 -23.15
C LEU A 124 -3.14 -4.80 -24.34
N TYR A 125 -2.68 -6.02 -24.61
CA TYR A 125 -3.07 -6.85 -25.74
C TYR A 125 -3.54 -8.21 -25.25
N TYR A 126 -4.71 -8.64 -25.68
CA TYR A 126 -5.20 -10.00 -25.48
C TYR A 126 -6.15 -10.37 -26.63
N SER A 127 -6.38 -11.66 -26.83
CA SER A 127 -7.29 -12.17 -27.87
C SER A 127 -8.36 -13.05 -27.28
N ASP A 128 -9.60 -12.87 -27.71
CA ASP A 128 -10.74 -13.70 -27.34
C ASP A 128 -11.12 -14.62 -28.50
N VAL A 129 -11.62 -15.82 -28.20
CA VAL A 129 -12.14 -16.76 -29.21
C VAL A 129 -13.66 -16.81 -29.06
N THR A 130 -14.37 -16.36 -30.09
CA THR A 130 -15.84 -16.34 -30.07
C THR A 130 -16.41 -17.76 -30.14
N VAL A 131 -17.70 -17.90 -29.83
CA VAL A 131 -18.46 -19.15 -29.98
C VAL A 131 -18.38 -19.72 -31.40
N ASN A 132 -18.17 -18.87 -32.40
CA ASN A 132 -18.06 -19.26 -33.81
C ASN A 132 -16.62 -19.62 -34.22
N GLY A 133 -15.67 -19.65 -33.27
CA GLY A 133 -14.26 -19.95 -33.50
C GLY A 133 -13.43 -18.80 -34.09
N SER A 134 -13.99 -17.60 -34.25
CA SER A 134 -13.24 -16.44 -34.73
C SER A 134 -12.45 -15.78 -33.60
N THR A 135 -11.21 -15.39 -33.89
CA THR A 135 -10.34 -14.68 -32.94
C THR A 135 -10.54 -13.18 -33.04
N ILE A 136 -10.86 -12.53 -31.91
CA ILE A 136 -10.96 -11.07 -31.80
C ILE A 136 -9.76 -10.56 -31.01
N ASN A 137 -9.00 -9.63 -31.58
CA ASN A 137 -7.86 -9.01 -30.91
C ASN A 137 -8.30 -7.71 -30.21
N HIS A 138 -8.04 -7.64 -28.91
CA HIS A 138 -8.30 -6.46 -28.10
C HIS A 138 -7.01 -5.67 -27.86
N THR A 139 -7.09 -4.34 -27.94
CA THR A 139 -5.98 -3.44 -27.62
C THR A 139 -6.49 -2.27 -26.81
N PHE A 140 -5.98 -2.14 -25.59
CA PHE A 140 -6.26 -1.00 -24.71
C PHE A 140 -4.99 -0.18 -24.55
N ARG A 141 -5.10 1.15 -24.67
CA ARG A 141 -3.96 2.06 -24.49
C ARG A 141 -4.25 3.01 -23.35
N ILE A 142 -3.54 2.84 -22.25
CA ILE A 142 -3.68 3.68 -21.07
C ILE A 142 -2.62 4.78 -21.14
N PRO A 143 -2.99 6.06 -21.14
CA PRO A 143 -2.02 7.16 -21.11
C PRO A 143 -1.13 7.06 -19.86
N VAL A 144 0.18 7.23 -20.03
CA VAL A 144 1.14 7.24 -18.93
C VAL A 144 2.10 8.42 -19.07
N LYS A 145 2.54 8.94 -17.92
CA LYS A 145 3.58 9.96 -17.85
C LYS A 145 4.89 9.29 -17.46
N ILE A 146 5.88 9.30 -18.36
CA ILE A 146 7.21 8.76 -18.06
C ILE A 146 7.94 9.72 -17.13
N LEU A 147 8.37 9.22 -15.98
CA LEU A 147 9.06 10.04 -14.99
C LEU A 147 10.57 10.08 -15.30
N LYS A 148 11.07 11.28 -15.59
CA LYS A 148 12.47 11.51 -15.95
C LYS A 148 13.22 12.22 -14.80
N GLY A 149 13.70 11.48 -13.81
CA GLY A 149 14.65 12.01 -12.81
C GLY A 149 14.11 12.14 -11.39
N ASN A 150 15.07 12.19 -10.45
CA ASN A 150 15.05 12.08 -8.98
C ASN A 150 14.25 10.91 -8.37
N SER A 151 14.87 9.72 -8.40
CA SER A 151 14.48 8.58 -7.57
C SER A 151 14.50 8.89 -6.06
N GLU A 152 15.18 9.95 -5.63
CA GLU A 152 15.24 10.38 -4.22
C GLU A 152 13.85 10.70 -3.64
N MET A 153 12.94 11.28 -4.43
CA MET A 153 11.57 11.54 -3.96
C MET A 153 10.69 10.29 -3.90
N LEU A 154 11.14 9.17 -4.46
CA LEU A 154 10.43 7.89 -4.51
C LEU A 154 11.20 6.84 -3.71
N GLN A 155 11.75 7.25 -2.57
CA GLN A 155 12.32 6.35 -1.57
C GLN A 155 11.23 5.94 -0.59
N GLU A 156 11.29 4.68 -0.16
CA GLU A 156 10.43 4.18 0.90
C GLU A 156 10.71 4.96 2.20
N PRO A 157 9.69 5.36 2.97
CA PRO A 157 9.90 6.14 4.18
C PRO A 157 10.68 5.32 5.20
N GLU A 158 11.78 5.89 5.70
CA GLU A 158 12.50 5.31 6.83
C GLU A 158 11.72 5.56 8.13
N LEU A 159 11.62 4.52 8.96
CA LEU A 159 11.03 4.64 10.28
C LEU A 159 12.11 5.10 11.28
N PRO A 160 11.90 6.19 12.02
CA PRO A 160 12.91 6.75 12.90
C PRO A 160 13.24 5.79 14.05
N ARG A 161 12.21 5.23 14.69
CA ARG A 161 12.32 4.17 15.69
C ARG A 161 10.99 3.45 15.81
N VAL A 162 10.99 2.14 15.60
CA VAL A 162 9.82 1.31 15.91
C VAL A 162 9.86 1.00 17.40
N ASP A 163 8.83 1.42 18.14
CA ASP A 163 8.72 1.18 19.57
C ASP A 163 7.96 -0.10 19.88
N LEU A 164 7.01 -0.46 19.01
CA LEU A 164 6.15 -1.63 19.19
C LEU A 164 5.81 -2.24 17.83
N MET A 165 5.83 -3.56 17.81
CA MET A 165 5.47 -4.39 16.66
C MET A 165 4.41 -5.39 17.10
N MET A 166 3.37 -5.58 16.28
CA MET A 166 2.25 -6.44 16.63
C MET A 166 1.77 -7.22 15.42
N ARG A 167 1.64 -8.54 15.55
CA ARG A 167 0.94 -9.35 14.55
C ARG A 167 -0.55 -9.29 14.81
N LEU A 168 -1.30 -8.76 13.86
CA LEU A 168 -2.74 -8.60 13.96
C LEU A 168 -3.48 -9.85 13.43
N PRO A 169 -4.56 -10.28 14.09
CA PRO A 169 -5.39 -11.38 13.61
C PRO A 169 -6.19 -10.97 12.36
N ASN A 170 -6.60 -11.93 11.53
CA ASN A 170 -7.33 -11.65 10.29
C ASN A 170 -8.71 -11.02 10.53
N GLU A 171 -9.31 -11.34 11.68
CA GLU A 171 -10.57 -10.77 12.16
C GLU A 171 -10.45 -9.28 12.53
N PHE A 172 -9.22 -8.76 12.65
CA PHE A 172 -8.96 -7.36 12.96
C PHE A 172 -9.61 -6.39 11.96
N SER A 173 -9.79 -6.81 10.72
CA SER A 173 -10.50 -6.03 9.70
C SER A 173 -11.91 -5.58 10.14
N ALA A 174 -12.56 -6.30 11.06
CA ALA A 174 -13.86 -5.93 11.63
C ALA A 174 -13.80 -4.65 12.49
N THR A 175 -12.64 -4.31 13.05
CA THR A 175 -12.43 -3.11 13.87
C THR A 175 -12.68 -1.83 13.06
N TYR A 176 -12.30 -1.80 11.78
CA TYR A 176 -12.59 -0.67 10.89
C TYR A 176 -14.09 -0.39 10.75
N LYS A 177 -14.93 -1.43 10.69
CA LYS A 177 -16.39 -1.29 10.63
C LYS A 177 -16.97 -0.74 11.92
N ARG A 178 -16.37 -1.09 13.07
CA ARG A 178 -16.79 -0.53 14.38
C ARG A 178 -16.45 0.94 14.49
N LEU A 179 -15.24 1.33 14.07
CA LEU A 179 -14.80 2.73 14.06
C LEU A 179 -15.66 3.61 13.13
N ASP A 180 -16.16 3.06 12.02
CA ASP A 180 -17.00 3.80 11.07
C ASP A 180 -18.31 4.34 11.68
N LYS A 181 -18.83 3.67 12.73
CA LYS A 181 -20.04 4.10 13.43
C LYS A 181 -19.89 5.47 14.11
N PHE A 182 -18.66 5.91 14.37
CA PHE A 182 -18.37 7.15 15.10
C PHE A 182 -17.91 8.31 14.19
N LYS A 183 -17.76 8.07 12.88
CA LYS A 183 -17.21 9.05 11.92
C LYS A 183 -17.93 10.41 11.93
N LYS A 184 -19.26 10.41 12.04
CA LYS A 184 -20.07 11.64 11.96
C LYS A 184 -20.05 12.48 13.23
N SER A 185 -19.49 11.95 14.32
CA SER A 185 -19.58 12.52 15.65
C SER A 185 -18.25 13.06 16.16
N LEU A 186 -17.18 13.07 15.35
CA LEU A 186 -15.83 13.38 15.82
C LEU A 186 -15.36 14.75 15.33
N PRO A 187 -15.08 15.72 16.21
CA PRO A 187 -14.34 16.91 15.84
C PRO A 187 -12.92 16.53 15.41
N GLY A 188 -12.45 17.12 14.32
CA GLY A 188 -11.11 16.85 13.78
C GLY A 188 -10.91 15.49 13.10
N ASP A 189 -11.89 14.58 13.16
CA ASP A 189 -11.81 13.21 12.62
C ASP A 189 -10.53 12.51 13.09
N LEU A 190 -10.18 12.64 14.37
CA LEU A 190 -8.98 12.04 14.98
C LEU A 190 -9.31 10.77 15.75
N VAL A 191 -8.34 9.85 15.79
CA VAL A 191 -8.36 8.65 16.63
C VAL A 191 -6.98 8.45 17.25
N THR A 192 -6.95 8.23 18.56
CA THR A 192 -5.73 7.85 19.27
C THR A 192 -5.66 6.34 19.34
N ILE A 193 -4.60 5.77 18.76
CA ILE A 193 -4.30 4.35 18.79
C ILE A 193 -3.35 4.13 19.95
N GLN A 194 -3.75 3.31 20.91
CA GLN A 194 -2.97 2.95 22.08
C GLN A 194 -2.60 1.48 21.98
N ALA A 195 -1.34 1.14 22.25
CA ALA A 195 -0.84 -0.21 22.24
C ALA A 195 0.12 -0.47 23.41
N SER A 196 0.17 -1.70 23.89
CA SER A 196 1.10 -2.10 24.95
C SER A 196 1.46 -3.57 24.81
N ARG A 197 2.65 -3.98 25.28
CA ARG A 197 3.05 -5.39 25.41
C ARG A 197 2.52 -6.04 26.69
N ARG A 198 2.10 -5.22 27.65
CA ARG A 198 1.64 -5.66 28.97
C ARG A 198 0.41 -6.55 28.89
N HIS A 199 0.27 -7.43 29.87
CA HIS A 199 -0.90 -8.31 30.05
C HIS A 199 -1.27 -9.16 28.81
N GLY A 200 -0.28 -9.57 28.01
CA GLY A 200 -0.52 -10.36 26.79
C GLY A 200 -0.95 -9.52 25.60
N GLY A 201 -0.66 -8.22 25.61
CA GLY A 201 -0.87 -7.30 24.51
C GLY A 201 -2.17 -6.50 24.63
N TYR A 202 -2.07 -5.20 24.38
CA TYR A 202 -3.21 -4.28 24.31
C TYR A 202 -3.21 -3.55 22.97
N LEU A 203 -4.39 -3.40 22.39
CA LEU A 203 -4.64 -2.51 21.26
C LEU A 203 -6.00 -1.83 21.44
N GLY A 204 -5.99 -0.51 21.58
CA GLY A 204 -7.15 0.33 21.82
C GLY A 204 -7.23 1.49 20.84
N PHE A 205 -8.46 1.89 20.52
CA PHE A 205 -8.78 3.06 19.73
C PHE A 205 -9.63 4.00 20.58
N VAL A 206 -9.07 5.15 20.91
CA VAL A 206 -9.73 6.19 21.71
C VAL A 206 -10.25 7.27 20.77
N LEU A 207 -11.55 7.49 20.85
CA LEU A 207 -12.31 8.49 20.10
C LEU A 207 -12.90 9.43 21.14
N GLN A 208 -12.47 10.68 21.17
CA GLN A 208 -12.91 11.62 22.18
C GLN A 208 -13.32 12.96 21.58
N GLU A 209 -14.33 13.55 22.19
CA GLU A 209 -14.76 14.93 21.99
C GLU A 209 -14.92 15.57 23.35
N ASP A 210 -14.17 16.65 23.58
CA ASP A 210 -14.10 17.32 24.87
C ASP A 210 -15.49 17.76 25.35
N GLY A 211 -15.80 17.41 26.59
CA GLY A 211 -17.10 17.70 27.21
C GLY A 211 -18.29 16.92 26.64
N LYS A 212 -18.12 16.02 25.66
CA LYS A 212 -19.24 15.24 25.09
C LYS A 212 -19.11 13.74 25.29
N PHE A 213 -18.05 13.11 24.80
CA PHE A 213 -17.87 11.68 24.93
C PHE A 213 -16.40 11.26 24.87
N LYS A 214 -16.12 10.12 25.50
CA LYS A 214 -14.87 9.36 25.32
C LYS A 214 -15.24 7.90 25.09
N VAL A 215 -15.02 7.42 23.87
CA VAL A 215 -15.29 6.04 23.46
C VAL A 215 -13.95 5.34 23.27
N THR A 216 -13.79 4.18 23.92
CA THR A 216 -12.63 3.31 23.73
C THR A 216 -13.08 2.00 23.12
N ILE A 217 -12.55 1.67 21.94
CA ILE A 217 -12.74 0.37 21.29
C ILE A 217 -11.44 -0.40 21.45
N ARG A 218 -11.48 -1.54 22.14
CA ARG A 218 -10.30 -2.38 22.34
C ARG A 218 -10.43 -3.73 21.68
N TRP A 219 -9.29 -4.29 21.32
CA TRP A 219 -9.14 -5.71 21.08
C TRP A 219 -9.19 -6.46 22.41
N ASN A 220 -9.92 -7.58 22.47
CA ASN A 220 -10.16 -8.30 23.73
C ASN A 220 -9.28 -9.55 23.90
N ASP A 221 -8.82 -10.14 22.80
CA ASP A 221 -8.00 -11.34 22.85
C ASP A 221 -6.51 -10.98 22.99
N LYS A 222 -5.69 -11.97 23.33
CA LYS A 222 -4.24 -11.78 23.38
C LYS A 222 -3.68 -11.40 22.02
N LEU A 223 -2.65 -10.57 22.02
CA LEU A 223 -1.96 -10.11 20.83
C LEU A 223 -0.50 -10.56 20.92
N ASP A 224 0.05 -10.94 19.77
CA ASP A 224 1.49 -11.18 19.63
C ASP A 224 2.16 -9.82 19.45
N VAL A 225 2.79 -9.34 20.52
CA VAL A 225 3.37 -7.99 20.61
C VAL A 225 4.84 -8.07 21.02
N GLN A 226 5.68 -7.43 20.23
CA GLN A 226 7.13 -7.50 20.34
C GLN A 226 7.74 -6.09 20.39
N LYS A 227 8.87 -5.99 21.07
CA LYS A 227 9.69 -4.77 21.09
C LYS A 227 10.82 -4.99 20.09
N PRO A 228 10.78 -4.33 18.92
CA PRO A 228 11.79 -4.59 17.90
C PRO A 228 13.16 -4.07 18.34
N GLN A 229 14.21 -4.76 17.91
CA GLN A 229 15.59 -4.29 18.14
C GLN A 229 15.83 -2.97 17.38
N ALA A 230 16.59 -2.07 18.00
CA ALA A 230 16.90 -0.79 17.39
C ALA A 230 17.74 -0.95 16.11
N GLY A 231 17.41 -0.17 15.07
CA GLY A 231 18.20 -0.11 13.83
C GLY A 231 17.92 -1.20 12.80
N LEU A 232 16.82 -1.95 12.93
CA LEU A 232 16.38 -2.90 11.91
C LEU A 232 15.74 -2.18 10.71
N ASP A 233 16.06 -2.65 9.50
CA ASP A 233 15.36 -2.24 8.28
C ASP A 233 13.98 -2.91 8.15
N SER A 234 13.18 -2.51 7.16
CA SER A 234 11.81 -3.03 6.95
C SER A 234 11.77 -4.56 6.79
N ASP A 235 12.73 -5.13 6.07
CA ASP A 235 12.82 -6.56 5.85
C ASP A 235 13.20 -7.32 7.13
N SER A 236 14.08 -6.77 7.94
CA SER A 236 14.47 -7.34 9.24
C SER A 236 13.37 -7.18 10.29
N LEU A 237 12.61 -6.07 10.25
CA LEU A 237 11.42 -5.88 11.09
C LEU A 237 10.36 -6.94 10.76
N ARG A 238 10.14 -7.22 9.47
CA ARG A 238 9.25 -8.29 9.02
C ARG A 238 9.70 -9.65 9.53
N ALA A 239 10.99 -9.97 9.37
CA ALA A 239 11.54 -11.24 9.85
C ALA A 239 11.44 -11.37 11.38
N ALA A 240 11.66 -10.28 12.12
CA ALA A 240 11.48 -10.24 13.57
C ALA A 240 10.02 -10.51 13.97
N ALA A 241 9.05 -9.88 13.30
CA ALA A 241 7.61 -10.04 13.57
C ALA A 241 7.08 -11.47 13.39
N LEU A 242 7.80 -12.30 12.62
CA LEU A 242 7.43 -13.69 12.34
C LEU A 242 8.09 -14.69 13.30
N ASN A 243 9.06 -14.24 14.11
CA ASN A 243 9.70 -15.05 15.14
C ASN A 243 9.01 -14.81 16.49
N ASP A 244 9.01 -15.82 17.36
CA ASP A 244 8.51 -15.64 18.73
C ASP A 244 9.48 -14.79 19.56
N SER A 245 8.99 -13.73 20.20
CA SER A 245 9.80 -12.90 21.09
C SER A 245 10.12 -13.63 22.39
N THR A 246 11.39 -13.64 22.80
CA THR A 246 11.84 -14.24 24.07
C THR A 246 11.96 -13.23 25.21
N ASP A 247 11.70 -11.96 24.96
CA ASP A 247 11.92 -10.89 25.93
C ASP A 247 10.81 -10.86 27.00
N GLU A 248 11.19 -10.98 28.27
CA GLU A 248 10.28 -10.80 29.39
C GLU A 248 9.72 -9.37 29.40
N VAL A 249 8.41 -9.25 29.61
CA VAL A 249 7.71 -7.97 29.71
C VAL A 249 7.71 -7.54 31.17
N ASP A 250 8.28 -6.37 31.46
CA ASP A 250 8.11 -5.75 32.77
C ASP A 250 6.72 -5.11 32.84
N GLU A 251 5.80 -5.76 33.56
CA GLU A 251 4.42 -5.29 33.74
C GLU A 251 4.34 -3.94 34.48
N SER A 252 5.41 -3.54 35.17
CA SER A 252 5.49 -2.27 35.89
C SER A 252 6.10 -1.13 35.08
N ASP A 253 6.68 -1.42 33.90
CA ASP A 253 7.30 -0.40 33.05
C ASP A 253 6.23 0.37 32.26
N GLU A 254 5.99 1.63 32.65
CA GLU A 254 5.13 2.56 31.93
C GLU A 254 5.63 2.83 30.50
N SER A 255 6.92 2.61 30.23
CA SER A 255 7.49 2.76 28.90
C SER A 255 7.01 1.69 27.92
N GLU A 256 6.29 0.65 28.36
CA GLU A 256 5.68 -0.34 27.47
C GLU A 256 4.38 0.18 26.81
N ASP A 257 3.78 1.23 27.37
CA ASP A 257 2.61 1.87 26.75
C ASP A 257 3.03 2.84 25.65
N LYS A 258 2.42 2.67 24.49
CA LYS A 258 2.66 3.47 23.30
C LYS A 258 1.34 3.99 22.76
N GLU A 259 1.38 5.22 22.27
CA GLU A 259 0.26 5.77 21.55
C GLU A 259 0.67 6.63 20.35
N ILE A 260 -0.29 6.80 19.46
CA ILE A 260 -0.21 7.71 18.33
C ILE A 260 -1.61 8.21 17.97
N THR A 261 -1.73 9.51 17.73
CA THR A 261 -2.96 10.10 17.19
C THR A 261 -2.86 10.24 15.69
N VAL A 262 -3.86 9.73 14.95
CA VAL A 262 -3.94 9.82 13.48
C VAL A 262 -5.31 10.32 13.06
N ARG A 263 -5.44 10.75 11.79
CA ARG A 263 -6.76 11.00 11.22
C ARG A 263 -7.48 9.69 10.95
N LEU A 264 -8.71 9.59 11.43
CA LEU A 264 -9.57 8.43 11.26
C LEU A 264 -9.84 8.12 9.79
N LYS A 265 -10.03 9.12 8.92
CA LYS A 265 -10.10 8.89 7.46
C LYS A 265 -8.86 8.17 6.90
N ASP A 266 -7.67 8.50 7.39
CA ASP A 266 -6.39 8.02 6.91
C ASP A 266 -6.16 6.58 7.40
N TRP A 267 -6.50 6.30 8.66
CA TRP A 267 -6.55 4.94 9.20
C TRP A 267 -7.49 4.04 8.39
N LYS A 268 -8.71 4.51 8.11
CA LYS A 268 -9.75 3.70 7.46
C LYS A 268 -9.46 3.36 6.01
N MET A 269 -8.63 4.14 5.32
CA MET A 269 -8.22 3.82 3.95
C MET A 269 -7.44 2.48 3.88
N ALA A 270 -6.79 2.05 4.97
CA ALA A 270 -6.11 0.76 5.06
C ALA A 270 -7.07 -0.45 5.14
N ALA A 271 -8.36 -0.24 5.43
CA ALA A 271 -9.30 -1.33 5.73
C ALA A 271 -9.36 -2.40 4.63
N LYS A 272 -9.28 -1.99 3.35
CA LYS A 272 -9.35 -2.92 2.21
C LYS A 272 -8.07 -3.74 2.05
N ILE A 273 -6.91 -3.10 2.28
CA ILE A 273 -5.60 -3.76 2.31
C ILE A 273 -5.62 -4.83 3.40
N VAL A 274 -5.99 -4.45 4.62
CA VAL A 274 -6.06 -5.36 5.78
C VAL A 274 -7.06 -6.51 5.57
N SER A 275 -8.24 -6.26 4.99
CA SER A 275 -9.26 -7.30 4.82
C SER A 275 -8.90 -8.40 3.81
N THR A 276 -7.87 -8.21 3.00
CA THR A 276 -7.52 -9.12 1.90
C THR A 276 -6.21 -9.88 2.16
N CYS A 277 -5.38 -9.40 3.09
CA CYS A 277 -4.05 -9.95 3.34
C CYS A 277 -4.10 -11.02 4.43
N LYS A 278 -3.25 -12.04 4.31
CA LYS A 278 -3.20 -13.18 5.22
C LYS A 278 -2.36 -12.92 6.48
N THR A 279 -1.31 -12.11 6.34
CA THR A 279 -0.46 -11.69 7.45
C THR A 279 -0.48 -10.17 7.53
N ILE A 280 -0.77 -9.65 8.72
CA ILE A 280 -0.88 -8.23 9.00
C ILE A 280 0.03 -7.93 10.18
N ILE A 281 1.02 -7.06 9.97
CA ILE A 281 1.95 -6.60 10.99
C ILE A 281 1.71 -5.10 11.18
N PHE A 282 1.46 -4.69 12.41
CA PHE A 282 1.30 -3.31 12.81
C PHE A 282 2.56 -2.82 13.53
N LEU A 283 3.14 -1.74 13.03
CA LEU A 283 4.31 -1.10 13.61
C LEU A 283 3.90 0.27 14.16
N MET A 284 4.34 0.59 15.37
CA MET A 284 4.10 1.89 16.00
C MET A 284 5.44 2.57 16.33
N CYS A 285 5.59 3.80 15.87
CA CYS A 285 6.59 4.77 16.31
C CYS A 285 5.83 5.79 17.19
N HIS A 286 6.08 5.77 18.50
CA HIS A 286 5.33 6.52 19.48
C HIS A 286 5.28 8.01 19.12
N ASN A 287 4.07 8.59 19.10
CA ASN A 287 3.80 9.99 18.77
C ASN A 287 4.24 10.47 17.37
N GLU A 288 4.77 9.58 16.52
CA GLU A 288 5.37 9.98 15.24
C GLU A 288 4.68 9.38 14.02
N ALA A 289 4.58 8.05 13.95
CA ALA A 289 4.02 7.35 12.79
C ALA A 289 3.56 5.93 13.13
N CYS A 290 2.68 5.38 12.31
CA CYS A 290 2.39 3.95 12.34
C CYS A 290 2.35 3.36 10.94
N VAL A 291 2.61 2.06 10.86
CA VAL A 291 2.68 1.31 9.60
C VAL A 291 1.86 0.04 9.71
N ILE A 292 1.16 -0.28 8.63
CA ILE A 292 0.53 -1.58 8.45
C ILE A 292 1.28 -2.27 7.30
N HIS A 293 2.05 -3.29 7.64
CA HIS A 293 2.78 -4.15 6.71
C HIS A 293 1.99 -5.44 6.51
N CYS A 294 1.47 -5.62 5.30
CA CYS A 294 0.63 -6.74 4.94
C CYS A 294 1.30 -7.64 3.90
N LEU A 295 1.16 -8.95 4.07
CA LEU A 295 1.51 -9.96 3.07
C LEU A 295 0.22 -10.57 2.51
N LEU A 296 0.12 -10.66 1.19
CA LEU A 296 -1.09 -11.16 0.55
C LEU A 296 -1.34 -12.63 0.93
N ASP A 297 -0.28 -13.44 0.93
CA ASP A 297 -0.25 -14.85 1.27
C ASP A 297 1.11 -15.22 1.93
N ASP A 298 1.41 -16.51 2.06
CA ASP A 298 2.67 -16.99 2.68
C ASP A 298 3.86 -17.05 1.69
N SER A 299 3.69 -16.65 0.42
CA SER A 299 4.72 -16.80 -0.61
C SER A 299 5.81 -15.72 -0.57
N ASP A 300 5.58 -14.66 0.19
CA ASP A 300 6.39 -13.42 0.20
C ASP A 300 6.51 -12.75 -1.18
N ASP A 301 5.67 -13.13 -2.15
CA ASP A 301 5.70 -12.58 -3.51
C ASP A 301 5.06 -11.20 -3.59
N VAL A 302 4.16 -10.90 -2.65
CA VAL A 302 3.40 -9.66 -2.59
C VAL A 302 3.36 -9.13 -1.18
N GLU A 303 3.85 -7.91 -1.03
CA GLU A 303 3.71 -7.13 0.19
C GLU A 303 3.10 -5.75 -0.07
N MET A 304 2.35 -5.25 0.90
CA MET A 304 1.75 -3.92 0.88
C MET A 304 2.06 -3.23 2.20
N ILE A 305 2.76 -2.11 2.13
CA ILE A 305 3.20 -1.36 3.30
C ILE A 305 2.49 0.00 3.27
N TYR A 306 1.70 0.25 4.30
CA TYR A 306 0.84 1.43 4.43
C TYR A 306 1.31 2.31 5.59
N TYR A 307 1.85 3.48 5.27
CA TYR A 307 2.43 4.43 6.20
C TYR A 307 1.43 5.54 6.55
N ILE A 308 1.33 5.85 7.85
CA ILE A 308 0.47 6.92 8.38
C ILE A 308 1.29 7.79 9.33
N GLY A 309 1.38 9.08 9.03
CA GLY A 309 1.98 10.06 9.94
C GLY A 309 1.05 10.43 11.10
N GLY A 310 1.63 10.56 12.30
CA GLY A 310 0.94 11.06 13.48
C GLY A 310 0.57 12.54 13.33
N VAL A 311 -0.57 12.91 13.93
CA VAL A 311 -0.99 14.31 14.07
C VAL A 311 -0.48 14.82 15.39
N ARG A 312 0.41 15.83 15.34
CA ARG A 312 0.81 16.57 16.55
C ARG A 312 -0.36 17.45 16.99
N ILE A 313 -1.02 17.07 18.07
CA ILE A 313 -1.92 17.97 18.77
C ILE A 313 -1.03 18.99 19.48
N ARG A 314 -1.19 20.28 19.19
CA ARG A 314 -0.51 21.31 19.96
C ARG A 314 -1.17 21.37 21.33
N GLU A 315 -0.42 21.06 22.38
CA GLU A 315 -0.81 21.45 23.75
C GLU A 315 -0.91 22.98 23.77
N GLY A 316 -2.12 23.53 23.73
CA GLY A 316 -2.30 24.98 23.62
C GLY A 316 -3.70 25.50 23.30
N ASP A 317 -4.67 24.65 22.93
CA ASP A 317 -6.08 25.06 22.81
C ASP A 317 -6.88 24.65 24.08
N GLU A 318 -6.31 24.88 25.26
CA GLU A 318 -7.12 25.08 26.46
C GLU A 318 -7.66 26.53 26.42
N TYR A 319 -8.91 26.69 26.00
CA TYR A 319 -9.68 27.93 26.13
C TYR A 319 -10.88 27.72 27.06
#